data_AF-D0NIX8-F1
#
_entry.id   AF-D0NIX8-F1
#
_cell.length_a   1.000
_cell.length_b   1.000
_cell.length_c   1.000
_cell.angle_alpha   90.00
_cell.angle_beta   90.00
_cell.angle_gamma   90.00
#
_symmetry.space_group_name_H-M   'P 1'
#
loop_
_entity.id
_entity.type
_entity.pdbx_description
1 polymer ?
#
loop_
_entity_poly.entity_id
_entity_poly.type
_entity_poly.pdbx_seq_one_letter_code
_entity_poly.pdbx_strand_id
1 'polypeptide(L)'
;MRPLTVDPNILRFQFVKTVRLVDDSMDAIVNRTWDAFHDPKKFASIYSTPVTTRVIQKVTDDMTVLIQNAPVQSDHKRNIRYFNILARARGLNTQNERVVALLKTIMSPTDCQGVGDITAQLHEIEWMKRGISYLLLTEEPTRTDARTFRLHYGCDYECVSEEHARYLMVEVLSIACRWERLVLPSHRLTF
;
A
#
# COMPACT_ATOMS: atom_id res chain seq x y z
N MET A 1 7.83 39.92 -1.72
CA MET A 1 6.82 38.85 -1.89
C MET A 1 7.15 37.74 -0.91
N ARG A 2 6.26 37.42 0.04
CA ARG A 2 6.37 36.16 0.79
C ARG A 2 5.92 35.03 -0.14
N PRO A 3 6.59 33.86 -0.16
CA PRO A 3 6.07 32.73 -0.91
C PRO A 3 4.70 32.37 -0.34
N LEU A 4 3.70 32.29 -1.21
CA LEU A 4 2.42 31.67 -0.87
C LEU A 4 2.73 30.20 -0.54
N THR A 5 2.68 29.84 0.74
CA THR A 5 2.64 28.46 1.17
C THR A 5 1.34 27.87 0.65
N VAL A 6 1.42 27.19 -0.50
CA VAL A 6 0.33 26.34 -0.97
C VAL A 6 0.30 25.14 -0.04
N ASP A 7 -0.82 24.95 0.65
CA ASP A 7 -1.00 23.77 1.49
C ASP A 7 -0.80 22.50 0.65
N PRO A 8 -0.07 21.49 1.17
CA PRO A 8 0.16 20.27 0.42
C PRO A 8 -1.18 19.60 0.08
N ASN A 9 -1.29 19.02 -1.11
CA ASN A 9 -2.46 18.22 -1.50
C ASN A 9 -2.44 16.91 -0.71
N ILE A 10 -3.06 16.90 0.48
CA ILE A 10 -3.10 15.73 1.35
C ILE A 10 -4.32 14.86 1.03
N LEU A 11 -4.08 13.59 0.70
CA LEU A 11 -5.11 12.56 0.70
C LEU A 11 -4.99 11.73 1.97
N ARG A 12 -6.04 11.76 2.80
CA ARG A 12 -6.16 10.92 3.99
C ARG A 12 -7.49 10.19 3.98
N PHE A 13 -7.45 8.88 4.18
CA PHE A 13 -8.64 8.09 4.44
C PHE A 13 -8.31 6.94 5.38
N GLN A 14 -9.36 6.43 6.02
CA GLN A 14 -9.32 5.17 6.74
C GLN A 14 -10.66 4.46 6.53
N PHE A 15 -10.63 3.14 6.40
CA PHE A 15 -11.84 2.35 6.41
C PHE A 15 -11.60 1.01 7.08
N VAL A 16 -12.64 0.52 7.73
CA VAL A 16 -12.62 -0.74 8.48
C VAL A 16 -13.67 -1.68 7.90
N LYS A 17 -13.29 -2.94 7.78
CA LYS A 17 -14.17 -4.01 7.30
C LYS A 17 -13.95 -5.27 8.10
N THR A 18 -15.04 -5.95 8.48
CA THR A 18 -14.97 -7.28 9.07
C THR A 18 -15.22 -8.33 8.00
N VAL A 19 -14.37 -9.35 7.95
CA VAL A 19 -14.50 -10.49 7.03
C VAL A 19 -14.59 -11.78 7.84
N ARG A 20 -15.52 -12.66 7.44
CA ARG A 20 -15.67 -14.00 8.01
C ARG A 20 -14.75 -14.96 7.27
N LEU A 21 -14.02 -15.78 8.02
CA LEU A 21 -13.11 -16.78 7.49
C LEU A 21 -13.51 -18.16 7.99
N VAL A 22 -13.64 -19.07 7.04
CA VAL A 22 -14.10 -20.45 7.28
C VAL A 22 -12.89 -21.36 7.41
N ASP A 23 -12.06 -21.43 6.37
CA ASP A 23 -10.99 -22.43 6.26
C ASP A 23 -9.57 -21.88 6.49
N ASP A 24 -9.37 -20.56 6.42
CA ASP A 24 -8.04 -19.94 6.49
C ASP A 24 -7.65 -19.47 7.90
N SER A 25 -6.35 -19.57 8.21
CA SER A 25 -5.75 -18.97 9.41
C SER A 25 -5.26 -17.54 9.14
N MET A 26 -5.06 -16.76 10.22
CA MET A 26 -4.45 -15.43 10.12
C MET A 26 -3.11 -15.48 9.39
N ASP A 27 -2.26 -16.45 9.76
CA ASP A 27 -0.92 -16.60 9.21
C ASP A 27 -0.94 -16.89 7.70
N ALA A 28 -1.87 -17.72 7.24
CA ALA A 28 -2.03 -18.00 5.82
C ALA A 28 -2.36 -16.72 5.03
N ILE A 29 -3.29 -15.91 5.53
CA ILE A 29 -3.70 -14.64 4.90
C ILE A 29 -2.55 -13.63 4.91
N VAL A 30 -1.89 -13.47 6.05
CA VAL A 30 -0.75 -12.57 6.22
C VAL A 30 0.39 -12.96 5.28
N ASN A 31 0.70 -14.25 5.16
CA ASN A 31 1.77 -14.72 4.28
C ASN A 31 1.39 -14.52 2.80
N ARG A 32 0.18 -14.90 2.38
CA ARG A 32 -0.29 -14.62 1.01
C ARG A 32 -0.30 -13.13 0.68
N THR A 33 -0.63 -12.29 1.66
CA THR A 33 -0.56 -10.82 1.50
C THR A 33 0.87 -10.36 1.27
N TRP A 34 1.79 -10.82 2.12
CA TRP A 34 3.20 -10.48 2.01
C TRP A 34 3.75 -10.91 0.65
N ASP A 35 3.47 -12.14 0.23
CA ASP A 35 3.88 -12.67 -1.07
C ASP A 35 3.29 -11.87 -2.23
N ALA A 36 2.02 -11.49 -2.16
CA ALA A 36 1.35 -10.70 -3.19
C ALA A 36 1.99 -9.32 -3.38
N PHE A 37 2.47 -8.68 -2.31
CA PHE A 37 3.14 -7.38 -2.38
C PHE A 37 4.61 -7.48 -2.80
N HIS A 38 5.23 -8.66 -2.66
CA HIS A 38 6.64 -8.89 -3.05
C HIS A 38 6.81 -9.47 -4.46
N ASP A 39 5.76 -10.05 -5.03
CA ASP A 39 5.72 -10.48 -6.42
C ASP A 39 5.28 -9.30 -7.32
N PRO A 40 6.17 -8.75 -8.17
CA PRO A 40 5.83 -7.59 -8.99
C PRO A 40 4.61 -7.80 -9.90
N LYS A 41 4.36 -9.04 -10.36
CA LYS A 41 3.23 -9.35 -11.24
C LYS A 41 1.93 -9.35 -10.44
N LYS A 42 1.91 -10.01 -9.28
CA LYS A 42 0.74 -10.00 -8.38
C LYS A 42 0.46 -8.59 -7.85
N PHE A 43 1.50 -7.85 -7.50
CA PHE A 43 1.33 -6.49 -7.00
C PHE A 43 0.82 -5.56 -8.11
N ALA A 44 1.31 -5.69 -9.35
CA ALA A 44 0.74 -4.94 -10.47
C ALA A 44 -0.74 -5.29 -10.72
N SER A 45 -1.16 -6.54 -10.50
CA SER A 45 -2.52 -7.01 -10.78
C SER A 45 -3.61 -6.37 -9.90
N ILE A 46 -3.24 -5.77 -8.76
CA ILE A 46 -4.20 -5.07 -7.89
C ILE A 46 -4.34 -3.59 -8.24
N TYR A 47 -3.58 -3.06 -9.21
CA TYR A 47 -3.75 -1.71 -9.75
C TYR A 47 -4.62 -1.71 -11.01
N SER A 48 -5.34 -0.61 -11.24
CA SER A 48 -6.10 -0.39 -12.49
C SER A 48 -5.22 0.14 -13.63
N THR A 49 -4.08 0.75 -13.29
CA THR A 49 -3.09 1.27 -14.22
C THR A 49 -1.83 0.38 -14.23
N PRO A 50 -1.03 0.42 -15.32
CA PRO A 50 0.16 -0.43 -15.45
C PRO A 50 1.29 0.05 -14.52
N VAL A 51 1.17 -0.28 -13.23
CA VAL A 51 2.19 0.00 -12.22
C VAL A 51 3.33 -1.00 -12.37
N THR A 52 4.55 -0.49 -12.49
CA THR A 52 5.77 -1.33 -12.49
C THR A 52 6.43 -1.25 -11.13
N THR A 53 6.74 -2.41 -10.54
CA THR A 53 7.41 -2.50 -9.24
C THR A 53 8.73 -3.22 -9.38
N ARG A 54 9.78 -2.70 -8.74
CA ARG A 54 11.08 -3.37 -8.60
C ARG A 54 11.48 -3.40 -7.14
N VAL A 55 11.72 -4.60 -6.61
CA VAL A 55 12.39 -4.77 -5.31
C VAL A 55 13.84 -4.35 -5.47
N ILE A 56 14.27 -3.37 -4.67
CA ILE A 56 15.66 -2.87 -4.66
C ILE A 56 16.48 -3.69 -3.68
N GLN A 57 15.93 -3.95 -2.50
CA GLN A 57 16.63 -4.67 -1.44
C GLN A 57 15.63 -5.35 -0.51
N LYS A 58 15.90 -6.60 -0.15
CA LYS A 58 15.26 -7.25 1.00
C LYS A 58 16.15 -6.97 2.22
N VAL A 59 15.64 -6.21 3.18
CA VAL A 59 16.40 -5.80 4.38
C VAL A 59 16.31 -6.90 5.44
N THR A 60 15.10 -7.41 5.66
CA THR A 60 14.80 -8.56 6.53
C THR A 60 13.67 -9.38 5.91
N ASP A 61 13.28 -10.47 6.55
CA ASP A 61 12.10 -11.26 6.15
C ASP A 61 10.78 -10.47 6.26
N ASP A 62 10.80 -9.37 7.00
CA ASP A 62 9.64 -8.51 7.29
C ASP A 62 9.83 -7.08 6.76
N MET A 63 10.88 -6.80 5.97
CA MET A 63 11.15 -5.46 5.46
C MET A 63 11.85 -5.47 4.11
N THR A 64 11.28 -4.74 3.15
CA THR A 64 11.78 -4.62 1.78
C THR A 64 11.73 -3.18 1.29
N VAL A 65 12.76 -2.78 0.56
CA VAL A 65 12.83 -1.52 -0.16
C VAL A 65 12.46 -1.77 -1.62
N LEU A 66 11.54 -0.97 -2.16
CA LEU A 66 11.04 -1.11 -3.53
C LEU A 66 10.83 0.24 -4.21
N ILE A 67 11.03 0.27 -5.53
CA ILE A 67 10.67 1.40 -6.39
C ILE A 67 9.43 1.01 -7.17
N GLN A 68 8.47 1.93 -7.26
CA GLN A 68 7.31 1.79 -8.13
C GLN A 68 7.20 2.97 -9.09
N ASN A 69 6.73 2.72 -10.30
CA ASN A 69 6.28 3.75 -11.22
C ASN A 69 4.81 3.54 -11.54
N ALA A 70 4.02 4.60 -11.42
CA ALA A 70 2.64 4.64 -11.90
C ALA A 70 2.51 5.76 -12.95
N PRO A 71 1.80 5.53 -14.06
CA PRO A 71 1.50 6.60 -15.00
C PRO A 71 0.52 7.59 -14.37
N VAL A 72 0.73 8.89 -14.61
CA VAL A 72 -0.20 9.94 -14.17
C VAL A 72 -1.45 9.97 -15.05
N GLN A 73 -1.27 9.67 -16.33
CA GLN A 73 -2.30 9.75 -17.36
C GLN A 73 -2.16 8.60 -18.37
N SER A 74 -3.23 8.34 -19.11
CA SER A 74 -3.29 7.35 -20.18
C SER A 74 -2.37 7.66 -21.38
N ASP A 75 -1.85 8.89 -21.47
CA ASP A 75 -0.91 9.30 -22.52
C ASP A 75 0.56 8.92 -22.22
N HIS A 76 0.83 8.36 -21.02
CA HIS A 76 2.14 7.89 -20.55
C HIS A 76 3.27 8.94 -20.52
N LYS A 77 2.97 10.24 -20.68
CA LYS A 77 4.03 11.27 -20.77
C LYS A 77 4.64 11.64 -19.42
N ARG A 78 3.90 11.43 -18.33
CA ARG A 78 4.35 11.68 -16.96
C ARG A 78 4.19 10.43 -16.11
N ASN A 79 5.24 10.11 -15.36
CA ASN A 79 5.24 9.00 -14.41
C ASN A 79 5.46 9.53 -13.00
N ILE A 80 4.64 9.09 -12.05
CA ILE A 80 4.93 9.26 -10.63
C ILE A 80 5.75 8.08 -10.17
N ARG A 81 6.87 8.38 -9.52
CA ARG A 81 7.75 7.38 -8.93
C ARG A 81 7.67 7.43 -7.41
N TYR A 82 7.62 6.24 -6.83
CA TYR A 82 7.51 6.03 -5.39
C TYR A 82 8.76 5.25 -4.95
N PHE A 83 9.50 5.80 -4.00
CA PHE A 83 10.51 5.05 -3.27
C PHE A 83 9.90 4.58 -1.95
N ASN A 84 9.75 3.27 -1.77
CA ASN A 84 8.96 2.73 -0.68
C ASN A 84 9.77 1.78 0.19
N ILE A 85 9.47 1.84 1.48
CA ILE A 85 9.76 0.79 2.45
C ILE A 85 8.44 0.07 2.70
N LEU A 86 8.41 -1.23 2.42
CA LEU A 86 7.33 -2.14 2.80
C LEU A 86 7.79 -2.93 4.02
N ALA A 87 7.02 -2.89 5.11
CA ALA A 87 7.33 -3.56 6.35
C ALA A 87 6.12 -4.34 6.87
N ARG A 88 6.39 -5.42 7.61
CA ARG A 88 5.38 -6.20 8.34
C ARG A 88 5.76 -6.22 9.82
N ALA A 89 4.82 -5.84 10.67
CA ALA A 89 4.97 -5.87 12.12
C ALA A 89 3.87 -6.74 12.74
N ARG A 90 4.21 -7.45 13.81
CA ARG A 90 3.28 -8.31 14.56
C ARG A 90 3.23 -7.83 16.00
N GLY A 91 2.06 -7.85 16.61
CA GLY A 91 1.89 -7.44 17.99
C GLY A 91 0.50 -7.71 18.53
N LEU A 92 0.23 -7.11 19.69
CA LEU A 92 -1.07 -7.11 20.34
C LEU A 92 -1.58 -5.67 20.40
N ASN A 93 -2.88 -5.46 20.22
CA ASN A 93 -3.48 -4.16 20.46
C ASN A 93 -3.79 -3.94 21.95
N THR A 94 -4.39 -2.80 22.28
CA THR A 94 -4.76 -2.46 23.67
C THR A 94 -5.82 -3.39 24.26
N GLN A 95 -6.54 -4.15 23.44
CA GLN A 95 -7.49 -5.18 23.83
C GLN A 95 -6.86 -6.59 23.88
N ASN A 96 -5.53 -6.70 23.75
CA ASN A 96 -4.80 -7.96 23.72
C ASN A 96 -5.18 -8.87 22.51
N GLU A 97 -5.74 -8.29 21.46
CA GLU A 97 -6.05 -8.98 20.20
C GLU A 97 -4.80 -9.05 19.34
N ARG A 98 -4.62 -10.17 18.63
CA ARG A 98 -3.50 -10.33 17.71
C ARG A 98 -3.66 -9.40 16.52
N VAL A 99 -2.62 -8.60 16.25
CA VAL A 99 -2.57 -7.67 15.11
C VAL A 99 -1.33 -7.91 14.27
N VAL A 100 -1.52 -7.92 12.96
CA VAL A 100 -0.42 -7.82 11.99
C VAL A 100 -0.62 -6.57 11.16
N ALA A 101 0.38 -5.69 11.18
CA ALA A 101 0.42 -4.47 10.40
C ALA A 101 1.32 -4.66 9.18
N LEU A 102 0.80 -4.36 7.99
CA LEU A 102 1.57 -4.18 6.77
C LEU A 102 1.65 -2.68 6.51
N LEU A 103 2.85 -2.13 6.51
CA LEU A 103 3.09 -0.70 6.36
C LEU A 103 3.90 -0.46 5.09
N LYS A 104 3.42 0.47 4.26
CA LYS A 104 4.14 0.99 3.11
C LYS A 104 4.40 2.47 3.34
N THR A 105 5.66 2.83 3.51
CA THR A 105 6.12 4.20 3.74
C THR A 105 6.83 4.70 2.49
N ILE A 106 6.42 5.86 2.00
CA ILE A 106 7.06 6.57 0.88
C ILE A 106 8.11 7.50 1.46
N MET A 107 9.34 7.32 0.99
CA MET A 107 10.52 8.08 1.38
C MET A 107 10.85 9.09 0.28
N SER A 108 11.23 10.32 0.67
CA SER A 108 11.69 11.28 -0.33
C SER A 108 13.06 10.82 -0.87
N PRO A 109 13.27 10.80 -2.18
CA PRO A 109 14.58 10.47 -2.76
C PRO A 109 15.68 11.42 -2.28
N THR A 110 15.33 12.68 -1.99
CA THR A 110 16.25 13.68 -1.44
C THR A 110 16.79 13.28 -0.06
N ASP A 111 16.03 12.49 0.69
CA ASP A 111 16.45 12.02 2.01
C ASP A 111 17.43 10.84 1.89
N CYS A 112 17.55 10.27 0.68
CA CYS A 112 18.35 9.08 0.38
C CYS A 112 19.52 9.36 -0.56
N GLN A 113 19.62 10.56 -1.12
CA GLN A 113 20.71 10.95 -2.02
C GLN A 113 21.80 11.68 -1.25
N GLY A 114 23.00 11.10 -1.21
CA GLY A 114 24.22 11.86 -0.98
C GLY A 114 24.48 12.79 -2.17
N VAL A 115 25.13 13.94 -1.91
CA VAL A 115 25.46 14.98 -2.89
C VAL A 115 26.15 14.36 -4.12
N GLY A 116 25.40 14.11 -5.19
CA GLY A 116 25.90 13.44 -6.39
C GLY A 116 25.01 13.75 -7.58
N ASP A 117 25.65 14.12 -8.69
CA ASP A 117 25.01 14.68 -9.89
C ASP A 117 23.88 13.79 -10.43
N ILE A 118 22.71 14.40 -10.58
CA ILE A 118 21.52 13.77 -11.15
C ILE A 118 21.76 13.62 -12.65
N THR A 119 22.06 12.39 -13.09
CA THR A 119 22.06 12.05 -14.52
C THR A 119 20.73 12.45 -15.16
N ALA A 120 20.80 13.14 -16.30
CA ALA A 120 19.63 13.61 -17.05
C ALA A 120 18.61 12.48 -17.28
N GLN A 121 17.40 12.67 -16.75
CA GLN A 121 16.33 11.68 -16.85
C GLN A 121 15.63 11.78 -18.22
N LEU A 122 15.45 10.64 -18.89
CA LEU A 122 14.87 10.54 -20.23
C LEU A 122 13.37 10.91 -20.30
N HIS A 123 12.66 10.95 -19.17
CA HIS A 123 11.23 11.26 -19.08
C HIS A 123 10.95 12.14 -17.86
N GLU A 124 9.90 12.97 -17.90
CA GLU A 124 9.41 13.72 -16.74
C GLU A 124 8.93 12.71 -15.67
N ILE A 125 9.80 12.45 -14.68
CA ILE A 125 9.49 11.63 -13.51
C ILE A 125 9.25 12.56 -12.34
N GLU A 126 8.04 12.51 -11.80
CA GLU A 126 7.71 13.21 -10.57
C GLU A 126 7.82 12.25 -9.39
N TRP A 127 8.54 12.63 -8.35
CA TRP A 127 8.70 11.80 -7.17
C TRP A 127 7.66 12.16 -6.11
N MET A 128 6.96 11.14 -5.60
CA MET A 128 6.14 11.34 -4.42
C MET A 128 7.05 11.49 -3.20
N LYS A 129 6.88 12.61 -2.48
CA LYS A 129 7.82 13.03 -1.43
C LYS A 129 7.58 12.33 -0.10
N ARG A 130 6.31 12.19 0.28
CA ARG A 130 5.93 11.64 1.59
C ARG A 130 4.60 10.92 1.49
N GLY A 131 4.50 9.83 2.23
CA GLY A 131 3.23 9.20 2.46
C GLY A 131 3.35 7.88 3.19
N ILE A 132 2.26 7.43 3.76
CA ILE A 132 2.14 6.13 4.41
C ILE A 132 0.81 5.51 4.01
N SER A 133 0.82 4.20 3.81
CA SER A 133 -0.39 3.39 3.78
C SER A 133 -0.20 2.14 4.62
N TYR A 134 -1.27 1.70 5.24
CA TYR A 134 -1.25 0.52 6.08
C TYR A 134 -2.46 -0.36 5.83
N LEU A 135 -2.25 -1.66 6.06
CA LEU A 135 -3.28 -2.66 6.23
C LEU A 135 -3.02 -3.36 7.55
N LEU A 136 -3.94 -3.22 8.50
CA LEU A 136 -3.93 -3.97 9.75
C LEU A 136 -4.91 -5.13 9.62
N LEU A 137 -4.43 -6.32 9.94
CA LEU A 137 -5.26 -7.49 10.14
C LEU A 137 -5.34 -7.73 11.63
N THR A 138 -6.54 -7.67 12.21
CA THR A 138 -6.80 -8.01 13.60
C THR A 138 -7.62 -9.28 13.67
N GLU A 139 -7.12 -10.27 14.40
CA GLU A 139 -7.87 -11.48 14.73
C GLU A 139 -8.79 -11.17 15.91
N GLU A 140 -10.10 -11.21 15.69
CA GLU A 140 -11.05 -10.96 16.76
C GLU A 140 -11.19 -12.22 17.65
N PRO A 141 -11.34 -12.06 18.98
CA PRO A 141 -11.59 -13.18 19.87
C PRO A 141 -12.89 -13.89 19.47
N THR A 142 -12.79 -15.15 19.04
CA THR A 142 -13.97 -15.92 18.62
C THR A 142 -14.90 -16.20 19.79
N ARG A 143 -16.12 -15.67 19.71
CA ARG A 143 -17.27 -16.10 20.53
C ARG A 143 -18.13 -17.17 19.84
N THR A 144 -17.81 -17.49 18.58
CA THR A 144 -18.57 -18.37 17.68
C THR A 144 -17.62 -19.30 16.91
N ASP A 145 -18.14 -20.38 16.32
CA ASP A 145 -17.35 -21.31 15.48
C ASP A 145 -16.71 -20.65 14.24
N ALA A 146 -17.25 -19.51 13.80
CA ALA A 146 -16.69 -18.74 12.69
C ALA A 146 -15.65 -17.72 13.17
N ARG A 147 -14.44 -17.78 12.59
CA ARG A 147 -13.39 -16.77 12.82
C ARG A 147 -13.69 -15.49 12.03
N THR A 148 -13.61 -14.35 12.70
CA THR A 148 -13.71 -13.03 12.06
C THR A 148 -12.39 -12.30 12.13
N PHE A 149 -12.08 -11.61 11.04
CA PHE A 149 -10.93 -10.73 10.97
C PHE A 149 -11.40 -9.33 10.66
N ARG A 150 -10.84 -8.38 11.39
CA ARG A 150 -11.05 -6.96 11.13
C ARG A 150 -9.88 -6.45 10.32
N LEU A 151 -10.18 -5.98 9.13
CA LEU A 151 -9.26 -5.33 8.21
C LEU A 151 -9.39 -3.82 8.40
N HIS A 152 -8.28 -3.16 8.69
CA HIS A 152 -8.21 -1.71 8.78
C HIS A 152 -7.21 -1.19 7.75
N TYR A 153 -7.73 -0.46 6.78
CA TYR A 153 -6.93 0.19 5.75
C TYR A 153 -6.88 1.67 6.02
N GLY A 154 -5.73 2.28 5.75
CA GLY A 154 -5.65 3.73 5.72
C GLY A 154 -4.43 4.22 4.97
N CYS A 155 -4.48 5.50 4.63
CA CYS A 155 -3.32 6.20 4.10
C CYS A 155 -3.28 7.66 4.55
N ASP A 156 -2.09 8.22 4.43
CA ASP A 156 -1.82 9.65 4.48
C ASP A 156 -0.77 9.94 3.41
N TYR A 157 -1.16 10.63 2.35
CA TYR A 157 -0.35 10.82 1.15
C TYR A 157 -0.22 12.31 0.84
N GLU A 158 1.02 12.77 0.66
CA GLU A 158 1.29 14.07 0.04
C GLU A 158 1.29 13.89 -1.48
N CYS A 159 0.15 14.17 -2.10
CA CYS A 159 -0.06 14.01 -3.53
C CYS A 159 0.65 15.13 -4.31
N VAL A 160 1.19 14.78 -5.49
CA VAL A 160 1.85 15.72 -6.39
C VAL A 160 0.91 16.80 -6.95
N SER A 161 -0.38 16.49 -7.08
CA SER A 161 -1.41 17.40 -7.59
C SER A 161 -2.80 17.00 -7.06
N GLU A 162 -3.77 17.89 -7.20
CA GLU A 162 -5.17 17.59 -6.89
C GLU A 162 -5.75 16.47 -7.79
N GLU A 163 -5.36 16.44 -9.07
CA GLU A 163 -5.74 15.38 -10.01
C GLU A 163 -5.25 14.00 -9.53
N HIS A 164 -4.00 13.93 -9.08
CA HIS A 164 -3.43 12.70 -8.50
C HIS A 164 -4.17 12.30 -7.21
N ALA A 165 -4.53 13.26 -6.36
CA ALA A 165 -5.32 12.98 -5.15
C ALA A 165 -6.70 12.39 -5.49
N ARG A 166 -7.40 12.97 -6.48
CA ARG A 166 -8.70 12.47 -6.97
C ARG A 166 -8.60 11.06 -7.56
N TYR A 167 -7.55 10.80 -8.35
CA TYR A 167 -7.27 9.46 -8.87
C TYR A 167 -7.06 8.45 -7.73
N LEU A 168 -6.17 8.76 -6.77
CA LEU A 168 -5.85 7.87 -5.66
C LEU A 168 -7.06 7.63 -4.75
N MET A 169 -7.95 8.61 -4.58
CA MET A 169 -9.18 8.45 -3.81
C MET A 169 -10.05 7.29 -4.34
N VAL A 170 -10.14 7.12 -5.66
CA VAL A 170 -10.88 6.02 -6.30
C VAL A 170 -10.04 4.74 -6.33
N GLU A 171 -8.76 4.88 -6.65
CA GLU A 171 -7.88 3.75 -6.89
C GLU A 171 -7.59 2.96 -5.62
N VAL A 172 -7.44 3.59 -4.46
CA VAL A 172 -7.05 2.86 -3.24
C VAL A 172 -8.14 1.92 -2.74
N LEU A 173 -9.42 2.31 -2.80
CA LEU A 173 -10.53 1.40 -2.50
C LEU A 173 -10.60 0.24 -3.51
N SER A 174 -10.31 0.54 -4.78
CA SER A 174 -10.25 -0.46 -5.85
C SER A 174 -9.11 -1.47 -5.63
N ILE A 175 -7.94 -0.98 -5.18
CA ILE A 175 -6.79 -1.82 -4.78
C ILE A 175 -7.19 -2.73 -3.63
N ALA A 176 -7.86 -2.22 -2.60
CA ALA A 176 -8.30 -3.05 -1.47
C ALA A 176 -9.24 -4.16 -1.93
N CYS A 177 -10.24 -3.86 -2.75
CA CYS A 177 -11.15 -4.86 -3.32
C CYS A 177 -10.42 -5.92 -4.18
N ARG A 178 -9.45 -5.51 -5.00
CA ARG A 178 -8.66 -6.43 -5.82
C ARG A 178 -7.70 -7.28 -4.99
N TRP A 179 -7.08 -6.70 -3.96
CA TRP A 179 -6.29 -7.42 -2.97
C TRP A 179 -7.13 -8.47 -2.24
N GLU A 180 -8.34 -8.10 -1.81
CA GLU A 180 -9.23 -9.04 -1.13
C GLU A 180 -9.55 -10.25 -2.03
N ARG A 181 -9.87 -10.02 -3.30
CA ARG A 181 -10.10 -11.09 -4.28
C ARG A 181 -8.88 -11.96 -4.53
N LEU A 182 -7.69 -11.38 -4.46
CA LEU A 182 -6.43 -12.08 -4.69
C LEU A 182 -6.00 -12.92 -3.48
N VAL A 183 -6.25 -12.45 -2.27
CA VAL A 183 -5.66 -12.98 -1.03
C VAL A 183 -6.67 -13.66 -0.13
N LEU A 184 -7.90 -13.17 -0.06
CA LEU A 184 -8.93 -13.80 0.76
C LEU A 184 -9.51 -14.97 -0.03
N PRO A 185 -9.79 -16.10 0.64
CA PRO A 185 -10.47 -17.22 -0.01
C PRO A 185 -11.81 -16.70 -0.52
N SER A 186 -11.93 -16.66 -1.85
CA SER A 186 -13.11 -16.19 -2.55
C SER A 186 -14.36 -16.83 -1.98
N HIS A 187 -15.35 -15.98 -1.71
CA HIS A 187 -16.80 -16.24 -1.62
C HIS A 187 -17.20 -17.65 -2.06
N ARG A 188 -17.02 -18.66 -1.19
CA ARG A 188 -17.92 -19.80 -1.25
C ARG A 188 -19.25 -19.22 -0.84
N LEU A 189 -20.07 -18.87 -1.84
CA LEU A 189 -21.51 -18.83 -1.67
C LEU A 189 -21.87 -20.23 -1.17
N THR A 190 -21.86 -20.41 0.14
CA THR A 190 -22.56 -21.52 0.77
C THR A 190 -24.02 -21.17 0.60
N PHE A 191 -24.61 -21.67 -0.49
CA PHE A 191 -26.05 -21.83 -0.62
C PHE A 191 -26.52 -22.88 0.39
#